data_AF-A0A355DNV9-F1
#
_entry.id   AF-A0A355DNV9-F1
#
_cell.length_a   1.000
_cell.length_b   1.000
_cell.length_c   1.000
_cell.angle_alpha   90.00
_cell.angle_beta   90.00
_cell.angle_gamma   90.00
#
_symmetry.space_group_name_H-M   'P 1'
#
loop_
_entity.id
_entity.type
_entity.pdbx_description
1 polymer ?
#
loop_
_entity_poly.entity_id
_entity_poly.type
_entity_poly.pdbx_seq_one_letter_code
_entity_poly.pdbx_strand_id
1 'polypeptide(L)'
;MVGYAVRDFHLTVNPGDIIAKEPQTIEEKAKQIAVDVPDITGDHIKVPTYFIVNYPNGETKALHHVRDAKQISDVIRMMRLEEESLTQPAGHIKHELNLAGLIFILAFCLMSATILIGIF
;
A
#
# COMPACT_ATOMS: atom_id res chain seq x y z
N MET A 1 -13.05 11.23 -45.55
CA MET A 1 -13.53 10.48 -44.37
C MET A 1 -12.84 9.13 -44.37
N VAL A 2 -11.82 8.96 -43.53
CA VAL A 2 -11.10 7.68 -43.39
C VAL A 2 -11.82 6.89 -42.31
N GLY A 3 -12.62 5.90 -42.72
CA GLY A 3 -13.28 4.97 -41.80
C GLY A 3 -12.23 4.02 -41.23
N TYR A 4 -11.96 4.11 -39.94
CA TYR A 4 -11.17 3.11 -39.24
C TYR A 4 -12.02 1.85 -39.12
N ALA A 5 -11.69 0.83 -39.93
CA ALA A 5 -12.20 -0.51 -39.73
C ALA A 5 -11.68 -1.01 -38.37
N VAL A 6 -12.58 -1.13 -37.40
CA VAL A 6 -12.34 -1.81 -36.13
C VAL A 6 -12.03 -3.26 -36.47
N ARG A 7 -10.76 -3.66 -36.44
CA ARG A 7 -10.38 -5.07 -36.51
C ARG A 7 -10.69 -5.67 -35.14
N ASP A 8 -11.62 -6.62 -35.10
CA ASP A 8 -11.86 -7.47 -33.93
C ASP A 8 -10.61 -8.34 -33.70
N PHE A 9 -9.69 -7.83 -32.90
CA PHE A 9 -8.65 -8.67 -32.33
C PHE A 9 -9.34 -9.63 -31.35
N HIS A 10 -9.28 -10.93 -31.63
CA HIS A 10 -9.59 -11.95 -30.63
C HIS A 10 -8.56 -11.85 -29.51
N LEU A 11 -8.85 -11.00 -28.53
CA LEU A 11 -8.06 -10.87 -27.31
C LEU A 11 -8.04 -12.27 -26.67
N THR A 12 -6.84 -12.81 -26.45
CA THR A 12 -6.60 -14.07 -25.73
C THR A 12 -6.86 -13.91 -24.23
N VAL A 13 -7.98 -13.28 -23.87
CA VAL A 13 -8.40 -13.04 -22.50
C VAL A 13 -9.59 -13.94 -22.20
N ASN A 14 -9.71 -14.38 -20.95
CA ASN A 14 -10.90 -15.12 -20.57
C ASN A 14 -12.11 -14.19 -20.72
N PRO A 15 -13.30 -14.70 -21.11
CA PRO A 15 -14.49 -13.87 -21.20
C PRO A 15 -14.81 -13.12 -19.91
N GLY A 16 -14.47 -13.71 -18.76
CA GLY A 16 -14.58 -13.11 -17.43
C GLY A 16 -13.64 -11.93 -17.16
N ASP A 17 -12.56 -11.78 -17.93
CA ASP A 17 -11.57 -10.69 -17.83
C ASP A 17 -11.95 -9.47 -18.67
N ILE A 18 -13.04 -9.57 -19.44
CA ILE A 18 -13.49 -8.48 -20.29
C ILE A 18 -14.16 -7.42 -19.41
N ILE A 19 -13.65 -6.19 -19.48
CA ILE A 19 -14.28 -5.04 -18.82
C ILE A 19 -15.50 -4.63 -19.65
N ALA A 20 -16.65 -4.58 -18.98
CA ALA A 20 -17.90 -4.15 -19.59
C ALA A 20 -17.75 -2.75 -20.22
N LYS A 21 -18.37 -2.56 -21.39
CA LYS A 21 -18.41 -1.24 -22.06
C LYS A 21 -19.26 -0.24 -21.27
N GLU A 22 -20.28 -0.74 -20.58
CA GLU A 22 -21.15 0.05 -19.72
C GLU A 22 -20.55 0.12 -18.30
N PRO A 23 -20.72 1.26 -17.59
CA PRO A 23 -20.26 1.39 -16.23
C PRO A 23 -21.08 0.47 -15.30
N GLN A 24 -20.37 -0.37 -14.54
CA GLN A 24 -20.94 -1.29 -13.55
C GLN A 24 -20.72 -0.77 -12.12
N THR A 25 -21.61 -1.17 -11.21
CA THR A 25 -21.46 -0.86 -9.78
C THR A 25 -20.34 -1.70 -9.14
N ILE A 26 -19.95 -1.37 -7.91
CA ILE A 26 -18.92 -2.11 -7.18
C ILE A 26 -19.42 -3.53 -6.86
N GLU A 27 -20.70 -3.67 -6.50
CA GLU A 27 -21.33 -4.95 -6.16
C GLU A 27 -21.42 -5.88 -7.37
N GLU A 28 -21.63 -5.32 -8.56
CA GLU A 28 -21.63 -6.08 -9.82
C GLU A 28 -20.22 -6.56 -10.16
N LYS A 29 -19.22 -5.67 -10.05
CA LYS A 29 -17.80 -6.01 -10.28
C LYS A 29 -17.28 -7.05 -9.29
N ALA A 30 -17.75 -7.01 -8.03
CA ALA A 30 -17.40 -7.97 -7.00
C ALA A 30 -17.86 -9.40 -7.31
N LYS A 31 -18.92 -9.55 -8.12
CA LYS A 31 -19.46 -10.86 -8.54
C LYS A 31 -18.81 -11.39 -9.82
N GLN A 32 -17.98 -10.59 -10.49
CA GLN A 32 -17.38 -10.98 -11.76
C GLN A 32 -16.21 -11.95 -11.55
N ILE A 33 -16.26 -13.08 -12.26
CA ILE A 33 -15.30 -14.18 -12.16
C ILE A 33 -14.53 -14.28 -13.47
N ALA A 34 -13.20 -14.27 -13.36
CA ALA A 34 -12.24 -14.40 -14.46
C ALA A 34 -12.16 -15.85 -14.95
N VAL A 35 -12.00 -16.76 -14.00
CA VAL A 35 -11.78 -18.19 -14.22
C VAL A 35 -12.63 -18.98 -13.23
N ASP A 36 -13.42 -19.93 -13.75
CA ASP A 36 -14.20 -20.89 -12.98
C ASP A 36 -14.03 -22.27 -13.64
N VAL A 37 -12.99 -23.00 -13.25
CA VAL A 37 -12.63 -24.28 -13.89
C VAL A 37 -12.13 -25.31 -12.88
N PRO A 38 -12.34 -26.62 -13.14
CA PRO A 38 -11.72 -27.67 -12.35
C PRO A 38 -10.21 -27.74 -12.62
N ASP A 39 -9.44 -27.92 -11.56
CA ASP A 39 -8.02 -28.21 -11.61
C ASP A 39 -7.78 -29.72 -11.72
N ILE A 40 -6.65 -30.08 -12.32
CA ILE A 40 -6.23 -31.48 -12.51
C ILE A 40 -5.98 -32.20 -11.17
N THR A 41 -5.79 -31.46 -10.08
CA THR A 41 -5.66 -31.99 -8.71
C THR A 41 -6.99 -32.44 -8.12
N GLY A 42 -8.12 -32.12 -8.76
CA GLY A 42 -9.47 -32.33 -8.24
C GLY A 42 -10.05 -31.12 -7.50
N ASP A 43 -9.29 -30.03 -7.38
CA ASP A 43 -9.77 -28.77 -6.83
C ASP A 43 -10.62 -27.99 -7.86
N HIS A 44 -11.41 -27.02 -7.39
CA HIS A 44 -12.18 -26.14 -8.26
C HIS A 44 -11.70 -24.70 -8.05
N ILE A 45 -11.05 -24.14 -9.07
CA ILE A 45 -10.41 -22.83 -8.96
C ILE A 45 -11.39 -21.76 -9.42
N LYS A 46 -11.70 -20.84 -8.51
CA LYS A 46 -12.46 -19.62 -8.80
C LYS A 46 -11.58 -18.40 -8.59
N VAL A 47 -11.36 -17.64 -9.67
CA VAL A 47 -10.56 -16.42 -9.63
C VAL A 47 -11.47 -15.22 -9.90
N PRO A 48 -11.63 -14.29 -8.95
CA PRO A 48 -12.34 -13.04 -9.18
C PRO A 48 -11.62 -12.14 -10.20
N THR A 49 -12.38 -11.40 -11.00
CA THR A 49 -11.79 -10.43 -11.95
C THR A 49 -11.32 -9.16 -11.25
N TYR A 50 -12.03 -8.76 -10.19
CA TYR A 50 -11.75 -7.54 -9.43
C TYR A 50 -11.42 -7.84 -7.97
N PHE A 51 -10.47 -7.09 -7.43
CA PHE A 51 -10.19 -7.02 -6.00
C PHE A 51 -10.94 -5.85 -5.40
N ILE A 52 -11.77 -6.11 -4.38
CA ILE A 52 -12.46 -5.05 -3.64
C ILE A 52 -11.53 -4.56 -2.54
N VAL A 53 -11.18 -3.28 -2.59
CA VAL A 53 -10.28 -2.63 -1.64
C VAL A 53 -11.02 -1.53 -0.92
N ASN A 54 -10.94 -1.56 0.41
CA ASN A 54 -11.41 -0.50 1.29
C ASN A 54 -10.20 0.33 1.72
N TYR A 55 -10.17 1.60 1.33
CA TYR A 55 -9.10 2.52 1.70
C TYR A 55 -9.37 3.16 3.06
N PRO A 56 -8.32 3.61 3.79
CA PRO A 56 -8.46 4.27 5.09
C PRO A 56 -9.30 5.56 5.06
N ASN A 57 -9.42 6.19 3.89
CA ASN A 57 -10.26 7.38 3.69
C ASN A 57 -11.77 7.06 3.56
N GLY A 58 -12.17 5.79 3.68
CA GLY A 58 -13.55 5.33 3.52
C GLY A 58 -13.97 5.06 2.07
N GLU A 59 -13.09 5.24 1.09
CA GLU A 59 -13.36 4.94 -0.32
C GLU A 59 -13.27 3.44 -0.59
N THR A 60 -14.23 2.89 -1.31
CA THR A 60 -14.20 1.48 -1.78
C THR A 60 -13.96 1.45 -3.29
N LYS A 61 -13.01 0.63 -3.75
CA LYS A 61 -12.72 0.45 -5.18
C LYS A 61 -12.71 -1.01 -5.56
N ALA A 62 -13.22 -1.30 -6.76
CA ALA A 62 -13.02 -2.56 -7.45
C ALA A 62 -11.84 -2.41 -8.42
N LEU A 63 -10.69 -2.99 -8.07
CA LEU A 63 -9.46 -2.93 -8.86
C LEU A 63 -9.34 -4.16 -9.77
N HIS A 64 -9.17 -3.97 -11.07
CA HIS A 64 -9.05 -5.07 -12.02
C HIS A 64 -7.67 -5.74 -11.89
N HIS A 65 -7.63 -7.07 -11.76
CA HIS A 65 -6.40 -7.81 -11.48
C HIS A 65 -5.24 -7.57 -12.47
N VAL A 66 -5.52 -7.42 -13.77
CA VAL A 66 -4.52 -7.02 -14.78
C VAL A 66 -4.31 -5.50 -14.86
N ARG A 67 -5.36 -4.73 -15.18
CA ARG A 67 -5.20 -3.30 -15.51
C ARG A 67 -4.70 -2.45 -14.33
N ASP A 68 -5.10 -2.81 -13.11
CA ASP A 68 -4.80 -2.05 -11.91
C ASP A 68 -3.69 -2.70 -11.06
N ALA A 69 -2.89 -3.59 -11.65
CA ALA A 69 -1.84 -4.34 -10.94
C ALA A 69 -0.89 -3.44 -10.14
N LYS A 70 -0.53 -2.26 -10.67
CA LYS A 70 0.29 -1.29 -9.92
C LYS A 70 -0.43 -0.80 -8.67
N GLN A 71 -1.70 -0.40 -8.78
CA GLN A 71 -2.47 0.09 -7.63
C GLN A 71 -2.67 -1.02 -6.60
N ILE A 72 -2.90 -2.25 -7.04
CA ILE A 72 -2.99 -3.42 -6.16
C ILE A 72 -1.67 -3.62 -5.40
N SER A 73 -0.53 -3.54 -6.10
CA SER A 73 0.79 -3.61 -5.46
C SER A 73 0.99 -2.49 -4.45
N ASP A 74 0.59 -1.25 -4.80
CA ASP A 74 0.66 -0.09 -3.91
C ASP A 74 -0.18 -0.33 -2.63
N VAL A 75 -1.40 -0.87 -2.78
CA VAL A 75 -2.29 -1.24 -1.68
C VAL A 75 -1.69 -2.31 -0.76
N ILE A 76 -1.14 -3.39 -1.33
CA ILE A 76 -0.49 -4.46 -0.54
C ILE A 76 0.70 -3.91 0.24
N ARG A 77 1.50 -3.01 -0.36
CA ARG A 77 2.63 -2.37 0.32
C ARG A 77 2.17 -1.50 1.48
N MET A 78 1.11 -0.72 1.30
CA MET A 78 0.53 0.09 2.39
C MET A 78 0.05 -0.78 3.55
N MET A 79 -0.73 -1.83 3.26
CA MET A 79 -1.24 -2.73 4.31
C MET A 79 -0.11 -3.45 5.07
N ARG A 80 0.95 -3.87 4.37
CA ARG A 80 2.12 -4.49 5.01
C ARG A 80 2.87 -3.51 5.93
N LEU A 81 3.05 -2.26 5.51
CA LEU A 81 3.70 -1.23 6.33
C LEU A 81 2.88 -0.92 7.59
N GLU A 82 1.55 -0.87 7.45
CA GLU A 82 0.64 -0.71 8.59
C GLU A 82 0.76 -1.89 9.57
N GLU A 83 0.73 -3.13 9.07
CA GLU A 83 0.91 -4.33 9.89
C GLU A 83 2.26 -4.34 10.65
N GLU A 84 3.36 -3.97 9.97
CA GLU A 84 4.67 -3.85 10.61
C GLU A 84 4.69 -2.77 11.69
N SER A 85 4.06 -1.62 11.44
CA SER A 85 3.96 -0.54 12.43
C SER A 85 3.16 -0.93 13.68
N LEU A 86 2.18 -1.82 13.54
CA LEU A 86 1.39 -2.37 14.65
C LEU A 86 2.15 -3.46 15.43
N THR A 87 3.05 -4.19 14.75
CA THR A 87 3.78 -5.32 15.33
C THR A 87 5.07 -4.90 16.02
N GLN A 88 5.64 -3.75 15.66
CA GLN A 88 6.71 -3.14 16.45
C GLN A 88 6.11 -2.66 17.78
N PRO A 89 6.61 -3.11 18.95
CA PRO A 89 6.17 -2.51 20.20
C PRO A 89 6.50 -1.03 20.08
N ALA A 90 5.48 -0.18 20.26
CA ALA A 90 5.64 1.27 20.27
C ALA A 90 6.71 1.60 21.32
N GLY A 91 7.96 1.67 20.86
CA GLY A 91 9.08 2.15 21.63
C GLY A 91 8.79 3.61 21.85
N HIS A 92 8.04 3.90 22.91
CA HIS A 92 7.93 5.24 23.45
C HIS A 92 9.34 5.64 23.82
N ILE A 93 10.08 6.22 22.87
CA ILE A 93 11.38 6.83 23.13
C ILE A 93 11.05 8.03 24.02
N LYS A 94 11.04 7.80 25.34
CA LYS A 94 11.09 8.89 26.29
C LYS A 94 12.46 9.54 26.06
N HIS A 95 12.48 10.67 25.38
CA HIS A 95 13.58 11.61 25.56
C HIS A 95 13.44 12.17 26.98
N GLU A 96 13.80 11.35 27.97
CA GLU A 96 14.10 11.83 29.30
C GLU A 96 15.35 12.70 29.12
N LEU A 97 15.17 14.03 29.08
CA LEU A 97 16.30 14.93 29.18
C LEU A 97 17.03 14.58 30.48
N ASN A 98 18.20 13.96 30.36
CA ASN A 98 19.03 13.60 31.50
C ASN A 98 19.55 14.91 32.12
N LEU A 99 18.78 15.45 33.06
CA LEU A 99 19.08 16.71 33.74
C LEU A 99 20.47 16.67 34.38
N ALA A 100 20.89 15.52 34.93
CA ALA A 100 22.22 15.35 35.46
C ALA A 100 23.29 15.48 34.36
N GLY A 101 23.08 14.83 33.20
CA GLY A 101 23.95 14.97 32.04
C GLY A 101 24.04 16.41 31.52
N LEU A 102 22.92 17.13 31.47
CA LEU A 102 22.86 18.54 31.09
C LEU A 102 23.64 19.43 32.08
N ILE A 103 23.49 19.18 33.39
CA ILE A 103 24.23 19.89 34.44
C ILE A 103 25.74 19.66 34.29
N PHE A 104 26.17 18.42 34.02
CA PHE A 104 27.59 18.12 33.81
C PHE A 104 28.16 18.84 32.59
N ILE A 105 27.43 18.85 31.47
CA ILE A 105 27.84 19.57 30.26
C ILE A 105 27.94 21.07 30.52
N LEU A 106 26.95 21.66 31.20
CA LEU A 106 26.94 23.08 31.53
C LEU A 106 28.09 23.46 32.47
N ALA A 107 28.36 22.64 33.50
CA ALA A 107 29.46 22.84 34.43
C ALA A 107 30.82 22.78 33.72
N PHE A 108 30.98 21.82 32.80
CA PHE A 108 32.21 21.70 32.00
C PHE A 108 32.41 22.93 31.10
N CYS A 109 31.36 23.40 30.43
CA CYS A 109 31.41 24.62 29.62
C CYS A 109 31.80 25.85 30.45
N LEU A 110 31.18 26.06 31.62
CA LEU A 110 31.51 27.18 32.51
C LEU A 110 32.95 27.15 33.01
N MET A 111 33.44 25.97 33.40
CA MET A 111 34.82 25.79 33.85
C MET A 111 35.84 26.06 32.72
N SER A 112 35.54 25.60 31.50
CA SER A 112 36.40 25.87 30.35
C SER A 112 36.43 27.37 29.97
N ALA A 113 35.30 28.06 30.10
CA ALA A 113 35.19 29.48 29.81
C ALA A 113 35.99 30.34 30.80
N THR A 114 35.96 30.02 32.10
CA THR A 114 36.75 30.75 33.10
C THR A 114 38.25 30.57 32.90
N ILE A 115 38.69 29.37 32.49
CA ILE A 115 40.10 29.12 32.12
C ILE A 115 40.48 29.95 30.90
N LEU A 116 39.63 30.01 29.86
CA LEU A 116 39.90 30.77 28.64
C LEU A 116 39.99 32.28 28.91
N ILE A 117 39.12 32.81 29.77
CA ILE A 117 39.13 34.22 30.18
C ILE A 117 40.31 34.52 31.10
N GLY A 118 40.72 33.61 31.97
CA GLY A 118 41.87 33.82 32.86
C GLY A 118 43.24 33.73 32.18
N ILE A 119 43.29 33.23 30.94
CA ILE A 119 44.51 33.14 30.11
C ILE A 119 44.71 34.42 29.25
N PHE A 120 43.68 35.24 29.04
CA PHE A 120 43.73 36.50 28.29
C PHE A 120 43.61 37.73 29.21
#